data_AF-A0A946VN76-F1
#
_entry.id   AF-A0A946VN76-F1
#
_cell.length_a   1.000
_cell.length_b   1.000
_cell.length_c   1.000
_cell.angle_alpha   90.00
_cell.angle_beta   90.00
_cell.angle_gamma   90.00
#
_symmetry.space_group_name_H-M   'P 1'
#
loop_
_entity.id
_entity.type
_entity.pdbx_description
1 polymer ?
#
loop_
_entity_poly.entity_id
_entity_poly.type
_entity_poly.pdbx_seq_one_letter_code
_entity_poly.pdbx_strand_id
1 'polypeptide(L)'
;MNKNGISSKLMKRRDLLQKGMTGLGVAGLTGSVLTPSLFGRAAEAAAAALSNEKILVILELSGGNDGLNTVVPYGDDAYYRHRPNIGLPKDQLRL
;
A
#
# COMPACT_ATOMS: atom_id res chain seq x y z
N MET A 1 -20.54 34.85 -14.53
CA MET A 1 -19.21 34.35 -14.12
C MET A 1 -19.31 32.88 -13.75
N ASN A 2 -18.79 31.99 -14.59
CA ASN A 2 -18.89 30.53 -14.44
C ASN A 2 -17.71 30.01 -13.60
N LYS A 3 -17.98 29.42 -12.43
CA LYS A 3 -16.97 28.89 -11.48
C LYS A 3 -16.65 27.40 -11.71
N ASN A 4 -16.76 26.92 -12.95
CA ASN A 4 -16.44 25.52 -13.27
C ASN A 4 -15.08 25.45 -13.94
N GLY A 5 -14.00 25.21 -13.17
CA GLY A 5 -12.67 25.12 -13.78
C GLY A 5 -11.54 24.50 -12.99
N ILE A 6 -11.69 24.19 -11.69
CA ILE A 6 -10.61 23.53 -10.94
C ILE A 6 -11.22 22.46 -10.03
N SER A 7 -11.73 21.38 -10.64
CA SER A 7 -11.91 20.13 -9.91
C SER A 7 -10.52 19.49 -9.82
N SER A 8 -9.82 19.71 -8.70
CA SER A 8 -8.61 18.98 -8.38
C SER A 8 -9.00 17.51 -8.22
N LYS A 9 -8.76 16.73 -9.26
CA LYS A 9 -9.01 15.28 -9.27
C LYS A 9 -8.05 14.64 -8.26
N LEU A 10 -8.47 14.51 -6.99
CA LEU A 10 -7.69 13.84 -5.96
C LEU A 10 -7.40 12.40 -6.44
N MET A 11 -6.12 12.08 -6.63
CA MET A 11 -5.70 10.74 -7.01
C MET A 11 -6.06 9.74 -5.91
N LYS A 12 -6.75 8.65 -6.27
CA LYS A 12 -7.08 7.60 -5.30
C LYS A 12 -5.84 6.79 -4.96
N ARG A 13 -5.77 6.25 -3.75
CA ARG A 13 -4.65 5.38 -3.29
C ARG A 13 -4.38 4.22 -4.25
N ARG A 14 -5.44 3.63 -4.80
CA ARG A 14 -5.35 2.59 -5.84
C ARG A 14 -4.70 3.10 -7.12
N ASP A 15 -5.04 4.30 -7.55
CA ASP A 15 -4.47 4.91 -8.75
C ASP A 15 -2.99 5.22 -8.54
N LEU A 16 -2.58 5.61 -7.33
CA LEU A 16 -1.18 5.80 -6.96
C LEU A 16 -0.39 4.49 -7.02
N LEU A 17 -0.92 3.41 -6.43
CA LEU A 17 -0.26 2.10 -6.46
C LEU A 17 -0.17 1.53 -7.88
N GLN A 18 -1.25 1.66 -8.65
CA GLN A 18 -1.30 1.16 -10.03
C GLN A 18 -0.34 1.94 -10.94
N LYS A 19 -0.24 3.26 -10.76
CA LYS A 19 0.71 4.11 -11.51
C LYS A 19 2.16 3.94 -11.03
N GLY A 20 2.38 3.73 -9.73
CA GLY A 20 3.70 3.45 -9.18
C GLY A 20 4.27 2.13 -9.69
N MET A 21 3.46 1.07 -9.71
CA MET A 21 3.90 -0.25 -10.18
C MET A 21 4.11 -0.30 -11.69
N THR A 22 3.28 0.39 -12.48
CA THR A 22 3.51 0.53 -13.93
C THR A 22 4.71 1.43 -14.24
N GLY A 23 4.93 2.52 -13.49
CA GLY A 23 6.11 3.36 -13.61
C GLY A 23 7.42 2.62 -13.30
N LEU A 24 7.42 1.76 -12.27
CA LEU A 24 8.55 0.89 -11.92
C LEU A 24 8.77 -0.22 -12.95
N GLY A 25 7.70 -0.81 -13.50
CA GLY A 25 7.80 -1.83 -14.55
C GLY A 25 8.42 -1.29 -15.85
N VAL A 26 8.05 -0.08 -16.27
CA VAL A 26 8.62 0.55 -17.48
C VAL A 26 10.07 1.01 -17.24
N ALA A 27 10.38 1.54 -16.06
CA ALA A 27 11.76 1.90 -15.70
C ALA A 27 12.68 0.66 -15.58
N GLY A 28 12.16 -0.46 -15.07
CA GLY A 28 12.89 -1.73 -14.97
C GLY A 28 13.20 -2.38 -16.32
N LEU A 29 12.32 -2.23 -17.31
CA LEU A 29 12.52 -2.78 -18.66
C LEU A 29 13.46 -1.95 -19.55
N THR A 30 13.72 -0.68 -19.20
CA THR A 30 14.54 0.25 -19.99
C THR A 30 15.94 0.53 -19.38
N GLY A 31 16.29 -0.14 -18.27
CA GLY A 31 17.68 -0.26 -17.80
C GLY A 31 18.38 1.04 -17.39
N SER A 32 17.67 2.12 -17.05
CA SER A 32 18.32 3.42 -16.81
C SER A 32 18.27 3.86 -15.34
N VAL A 33 19.31 3.48 -14.59
CA VAL A 33 20.17 4.27 -13.66
C VAL A 33 19.53 5.13 -12.54
N LEU A 34 18.20 5.28 -12.45
CA LEU A 34 17.53 6.16 -11.48
C LEU A 34 16.61 5.41 -10.50
N THR A 35 16.71 4.09 -10.41
CA THR A 35 16.07 3.35 -9.32
C THR A 35 16.83 3.65 -8.03
N PRO A 36 16.18 4.22 -6.99
CA PRO A 36 16.77 4.27 -5.66
C PRO A 36 17.30 2.87 -5.33
N SER A 37 18.52 2.79 -4.79
CA SER A 37 19.29 1.55 -4.65
C SER A 37 18.48 0.39 -4.06
N LEU A 38 17.53 0.69 -3.17
CA LEU A 38 16.58 -0.27 -2.60
C LEU A 38 15.75 -1.01 -3.68
N PHE A 39 15.24 -0.31 -4.69
CA PHE A 39 14.44 -0.90 -5.76
C PHE A 39 15.30 -1.71 -6.74
N GLY A 40 16.54 -1.27 -7.02
CA GLY A 40 17.50 -2.04 -7.81
C GLY A 40 17.85 -3.37 -7.16
N ARG A 41 18.15 -3.35 -5.85
CA ARG A 41 18.43 -4.58 -5.08
C ARG A 41 17.20 -5.47 -4.90
N ALA A 42 16.01 -4.89 -4.75
CA ALA A 42 14.76 -5.65 -4.70
C ALA A 42 14.45 -6.34 -6.04
N ALA A 43 14.71 -5.67 -7.17
CA ALA A 43 14.55 -6.25 -8.50
C ALA A 43 15.58 -7.37 -8.76
N GLU A 44 16.83 -7.19 -8.34
CA GLU A 44 17.88 -8.22 -8.43
C GLU A 44 17.55 -9.43 -7.55
N ALA A 45 17.08 -9.21 -6.31
CA ALA A 45 16.62 -10.28 -5.43
C ALA A 45 15.38 -11.02 -5.97
N ALA A 46 14.44 -10.29 -6.59
CA ALA A 46 13.27 -10.88 -7.23
C ALA A 46 13.64 -11.69 -8.48
N ALA A 47 14.63 -11.25 -9.27
CA ALA A 47 15.15 -12.00 -10.41
C ALA A 47 15.90 -13.27 -9.96
N ALA A 48 16.64 -13.21 -8.85
CA ALA A 48 17.28 -14.38 -8.24
C ALA A 48 16.25 -15.38 -7.69
N ALA A 49 15.08 -14.91 -7.27
CA ALA A 49 13.98 -15.73 -6.75
C ALA A 49 13.15 -16.46 -7.82
N LEU A 50 13.55 -16.41 -9.10
CA LEU A 50 12.97 -17.21 -10.18
C LEU A 50 13.28 -18.72 -10.04
N SER A 51 14.19 -19.11 -9.14
CA SER A 51 14.23 -20.47 -8.61
C SER A 51 13.01 -20.67 -7.70
N ASN A 52 12.21 -21.69 -7.99
CA ASN A 52 10.90 -22.09 -7.44
C ASN A 52 10.75 -22.10 -5.89
N GLU A 53 11.09 -21.01 -5.21
CA GLU A 53 11.17 -20.88 -3.77
C GLU A 53 10.08 -19.95 -3.22
N LYS A 54 9.80 -20.07 -1.92
CA LYS A 54 8.79 -19.26 -1.24
C LYS A 54 9.32 -17.84 -1.03
N ILE A 55 8.77 -16.87 -1.75
CA ILE A 55 9.16 -15.45 -1.63
C ILE A 55 8.33 -14.78 -0.52
N LEU A 56 8.99 -14.25 0.50
CA LEU A 56 8.38 -13.37 1.50
C LEU A 56 8.55 -11.92 1.06
N VAL A 57 7.44 -11.25 0.75
CA VAL A 57 7.42 -9.81 0.44
C VAL A 57 7.00 -9.03 1.69
N ILE A 58 7.85 -8.11 2.15
CA ILE A 58 7.57 -7.24 3.29
C ILE A 58 7.39 -5.80 2.76
N LEU A 59 6.23 -5.21 3.06
CA LEU A 59 5.91 -3.83 2.70
C LEU A 59 5.86 -2.99 3.98
N GLU A 60 6.84 -2.12 4.17
CA GLU A 60 6.78 -1.11 5.22
C GLU A 60 5.92 0.07 4.74
N LEU A 61 4.83 0.36 5.46
CA LEU A 61 3.96 1.49 5.18
C LEU A 61 4.03 2.47 6.36
N SER A 62 4.71 3.60 6.18
CA SER A 62 4.71 4.67 7.18
C SER A 62 3.28 5.20 7.38
N GLY A 63 2.73 4.97 8.58
CA GLY A 63 1.39 5.39 9.02
C GLY A 63 0.20 4.66 8.37
N GLY A 64 0.45 3.69 7.49
CA GLY A 64 -0.61 3.05 6.69
C GLY A 64 -1.22 1.80 7.31
N ASN A 65 -0.40 0.96 7.94
CA ASN A 65 -0.84 -0.23 8.66
C ASN A 65 -0.24 -0.20 10.07
N ASP A 66 -1.10 -0.02 11.08
CA ASP A 66 -0.69 -0.02 12.48
C ASP A 66 -1.09 -1.32 13.19
N GLY A 67 -0.62 -1.47 14.42
CA GLY A 67 -0.90 -2.66 15.23
C GLY A 67 -2.38 -2.89 15.46
N LEU A 68 -3.19 -1.83 15.55
CA LEU A 68 -4.63 -1.92 15.82
C LEU A 68 -5.47 -2.28 14.60
N ASN A 69 -4.95 -2.13 13.37
CA ASN A 69 -5.54 -2.71 12.16
C ASN A 69 -5.05 -4.14 11.89
N THR A 70 -3.91 -4.54 12.47
CA THR A 70 -3.33 -5.87 12.29
C THR A 70 -3.85 -6.86 13.33
N VAL A 71 -3.84 -6.48 14.61
CA VAL A 71 -4.35 -7.24 15.75
C VAL A 71 -5.40 -6.38 16.45
N VAL A 72 -6.65 -6.62 16.09
CA VAL A 72 -7.78 -5.78 16.49
C VAL A 72 -8.28 -6.20 17.88
N PRO A 73 -8.29 -5.31 18.89
CA PRO A 73 -8.85 -5.60 20.20
C PRO A 73 -10.38 -5.46 20.17
N TYR A 74 -11.06 -6.36 19.47
CA TYR A 74 -12.50 -6.26 19.16
C TYR A 74 -13.43 -6.25 20.39
N GLY A 75 -12.94 -6.72 21.55
CA GLY A 75 -13.67 -6.69 22.82
C GLY A 75 -13.58 -5.36 23.57
N ASP A 76 -12.74 -4.42 23.15
CA ASP A 76 -12.52 -3.14 23.84
C ASP A 76 -13.35 -2.02 23.20
N ASP A 77 -14.26 -1.42 23.95
CA ASP A 77 -15.09 -0.31 23.48
C ASP A 77 -14.27 0.96 23.16
N ALA A 78 -13.08 1.13 23.75
CA ALA A 78 -12.20 2.24 23.42
C ALA A 78 -11.75 2.20 21.95
N TYR A 79 -11.56 1.00 21.37
CA TYR A 79 -11.24 0.84 19.95
C TYR A 79 -12.28 1.51 19.05
N TYR A 80 -13.56 1.25 19.31
CA TYR A 80 -14.67 1.81 18.54
C TYR A 80 -14.82 3.32 18.71
N ARG A 81 -14.64 3.83 19.94
CA ARG A 81 -14.68 5.27 20.22
C ARG A 81 -13.57 6.04 19.50
N HIS A 82 -12.36 5.47 19.44
CA HIS A 82 -11.21 6.12 18.81
C HIS A 82 -11.09 5.86 17.31
N ARG A 83 -11.86 4.90 16.75
CA ARG A 83 -11.86 4.55 15.32
C ARG A 83 -13.26 4.59 14.69
N PRO A 84 -14.01 5.70 14.80
CA PRO A 84 -15.39 5.78 14.30
C PRO A 84 -15.52 5.52 12.79
N ASN A 85 -14.48 5.82 12.02
CA ASN A 85 -14.51 5.73 10.55
C ASN A 85 -13.79 4.50 9.98
N ILE A 86 -12.88 3.89 10.75
CA ILE A 86 -11.98 2.84 10.25
C ILE A 86 -11.97 1.58 11.13
N GLY A 87 -12.69 1.58 12.25
CA GLY A 87 -12.80 0.41 13.12
C GLY A 87 -13.64 -0.70 12.47
N LEU A 88 -13.29 -1.95 12.72
CA LEU A 88 -14.05 -3.11 12.23
C LEU A 88 -15.38 -3.25 13.00
N PRO A 89 -16.55 -3.19 12.33
CA PRO A 89 -17.85 -3.32 12.98
C PRO A 89 -18.04 -4.67 13.69
N LYS A 90 -18.63 -4.67 14.88
CA LYS A 90 -18.81 -5.90 15.71
C LYS A 90 -19.62 -6.98 14.98
N ASP A 91 -20.61 -6.58 14.19
CA ASP A 91 -21.51 -7.45 13.41
C ASP A 91 -20.84 -8.10 12.19
N GLN A 92 -19.66 -7.62 11.78
CA GLN A 92 -18.90 -8.18 10.66
C GLN A 92 -17.80 -9.15 11.11
N LEU A 93 -17.59 -9.30 12.42
CA LEU A 93 -16.60 -10.21 12.96
C LEU A 93 -17.08 -11.66 12.83
N ARG A 94 -16.21 -12.52 12.29
CA ARG A 94 -16.42 -13.97 12.24
C ARG A 94 -15.79 -14.59 13.49
N LEU A 95 -16.57 -14.67 14.57
CA LEU A 95 -16.23 -15.35 15.81
C LEU A 95 -16.91 -16.72 15.88
#